data_AF-A0A938E4Q5-F1
#
_entry.id   AF-A0A938E4Q5-F1
#
_cell.length_a   1.000
_cell.length_b   1.000
_cell.length_c   1.000
_cell.angle_alpha   90.00
_cell.angle_beta   90.00
_cell.angle_gamma   90.00
#
_symmetry.space_group_name_H-M   'P 1'
#
loop_
_entity.id
_entity.type
_entity.pdbx_description
1 polymer ?
#
loop_
_entity_poly.entity_id
_entity_poly.type
_entity_poly.pdbx_seq_one_letter_code
_entity_poly.pdbx_strand_id
1 'polypeptide(L)'
;MTGVNLVVVRGECAQQPEVRMLSSGRRLASLALRVRAEGSATLWVPVTVWEPAAWVEDLGEGDDVVVVGRVRRRFFALASGERANRVDVEATFVGRGRQRRPLAGALRRAEAALAALTEEEPARSPTRA
;
A
#
# COMPACT_ATOMS: atom_id res chain seq x y z
N MET A 1 -22.83 -2.73 4.50
CA MET A 1 -21.70 -3.62 4.20
C MET A 1 -20.43 -2.82 4.01
N THR A 2 -19.59 -2.78 5.04
CA THR A 2 -18.22 -2.28 4.95
C THR A 2 -17.34 -3.44 4.52
N GLY A 3 -16.62 -3.31 3.40
CA GLY A 3 -15.71 -4.37 2.92
C GLY A 3 -14.30 -4.21 3.47
N VAL A 4 -13.57 -5.32 3.61
CA VAL A 4 -12.14 -5.31 3.96
C VAL A 4 -11.30 -5.42 2.69
N ASN A 5 -10.44 -4.44 2.47
CA ASN A 5 -9.39 -4.46 1.46
C ASN A 5 -8.06 -4.25 2.19
N LEU A 6 -7.28 -5.31 2.31
CA LEU A 6 -6.03 -5.33 3.06
C LEU A 6 -4.92 -5.93 2.20
N VAL A 7 -3.78 -5.26 2.17
CA VAL A 7 -2.52 -5.78 1.64
C VAL A 7 -1.43 -5.56 2.68
N VAL A 8 -0.64 -6.60 2.93
CA VAL A 8 0.60 -6.52 3.70
C VAL A 8 1.71 -7.04 2.80
N VAL A 9 2.73 -6.20 2.58
CA VAL A 9 3.89 -6.54 1.75
C VAL A 9 5.15 -6.25 2.54
N ARG A 10 6.05 -7.23 2.62
CA ARG A 10 7.42 -7.01 3.05
C ARG A 10 8.36 -7.42 1.93
N GLY A 11 9.29 -6.55 1.60
CA GLY A 11 10.22 -6.79 0.52
C GLY A 11 11.24 -5.66 0.42
N GLU A 12 12.09 -5.76 -0.59
CA GLU A 12 13.15 -4.80 -0.82
C GLU A 12 12.75 -3.82 -1.92
N CYS A 13 13.09 -2.55 -1.76
CA CYS A 13 13.01 -1.58 -2.85
C CYS A 13 13.84 -2.08 -4.05
N ALA A 14 13.22 -2.10 -5.22
CA ALA A 14 13.90 -2.49 -6.45
C ALA A 14 14.81 -1.40 -7.00
N GLN A 15 14.50 -0.15 -6.66
CA GLN A 15 15.18 1.06 -7.06
C GLN A 15 14.77 2.20 -6.12
N GLN A 16 15.38 3.36 -6.28
CA GLN A 16 14.97 4.58 -5.57
C GLN A 16 13.50 4.93 -5.90
N PRO A 17 12.71 5.42 -4.92
CA PRO A 17 11.34 5.86 -5.16
C PRO A 17 11.25 7.01 -6.15
N GLU A 18 10.28 6.95 -7.06
CA GLU A 18 9.95 8.08 -7.92
C GLU A 18 9.02 9.04 -7.18
N VAL A 19 9.52 10.22 -6.83
CA VAL A 19 8.75 11.25 -6.14
C VAL A 19 8.25 12.30 -7.13
N ARG A 20 6.96 12.63 -7.06
CA ARG A 20 6.30 13.62 -7.93
C ARG A 20 5.39 14.54 -7.12
N MET A 21 5.42 15.82 -7.48
CA MET A 21 4.44 16.82 -7.06
C MET A 21 3.26 16.77 -8.05
N LEU A 22 2.04 16.60 -7.55
CA LEU A 22 0.85 16.68 -8.39
C LEU A 22 0.38 18.13 -8.56
N SER A 23 -0.43 18.38 -9.59
CA SER A 23 -1.08 19.68 -9.80
C SER A 23 -1.96 20.13 -8.64
N SER A 24 -2.42 19.19 -7.80
CA SER A 24 -3.13 19.46 -6.55
C SER A 24 -2.24 19.98 -5.42
N GLY A 25 -0.92 20.08 -5.62
CA GLY A 25 0.06 20.43 -4.58
C GLY A 25 0.43 19.26 -3.66
N ARG A 26 -0.18 18.10 -3.83
CA ARG A 26 0.12 16.89 -3.05
C ARG A 26 1.32 16.16 -3.59
N ARG A 27 2.09 15.53 -2.69
CA ARG A 27 3.25 14.71 -3.04
C ARG A 27 2.89 13.23 -3.11
N LEU A 28 3.54 12.56 -4.04
CA LEU A 28 3.37 11.13 -4.30
C LEU A 28 4.74 10.47 -4.50
N ALA A 29 5.04 9.43 -3.73
CA ALA A 29 6.14 8.52 -4.01
C ALA A 29 5.61 7.20 -4.60
N SER A 30 6.26 6.74 -5.67
CA SER A 30 6.01 5.42 -6.27
C SER A 30 7.18 4.50 -5.97
N LEU A 31 6.93 3.42 -5.25
CA LEU A 31 7.91 2.39 -4.93
C LEU A 31 7.62 1.15 -5.79
N ALA A 32 8.67 0.40 -6.14
CA ALA A 32 8.56 -0.95 -6.67
C ALA A 32 9.24 -1.89 -5.68
N LEU A 33 8.50 -2.84 -5.11
CA LEU A 33 9.04 -3.79 -4.14
C LEU A 33 9.27 -5.15 -4.79
N ARG A 34 10.46 -5.72 -4.58
CA ARG A 34 10.78 -7.11 -4.87
C ARG A 34 10.43 -7.96 -3.64
N VAL A 35 9.52 -8.90 -3.81
CA VAL A 35 9.14 -9.86 -2.78
C VAL A 35 9.63 -11.23 -3.20
N ARG A 36 10.53 -11.79 -2.40
CA ARG A 36 11.03 -13.16 -2.58
C ARG A 36 10.31 -14.06 -1.59
N ALA A 37 9.61 -15.07 -2.11
CA ALA A 37 9.02 -16.13 -1.30
C ALA A 37 9.74 -17.44 -1.65
N GLU A 38 10.06 -18.24 -0.63
CA GLU A 38 10.73 -19.52 -0.83
C GLU A 38 9.94 -20.41 -1.80
N GLY A 39 10.63 -21.01 -2.76
CA GLY A 39 10.01 -21.87 -3.78
C GLY A 39 9.14 -21.16 -4.81
N SER A 40 9.11 -19.82 -4.85
CA SER A 40 8.27 -19.04 -5.77
C SER A 40 9.06 -18.04 -6.61
N ALA A 41 8.50 -17.65 -7.76
CA ALA A 41 9.04 -16.55 -8.56
C ALA A 41 9.04 -15.23 -7.76
N THR A 42 10.02 -14.37 -8.02
CA THR A 42 10.05 -13.03 -7.42
C THR A 42 8.85 -12.22 -7.88
N LEU A 43 8.08 -11.68 -6.93
CA LEU A 43 6.94 -10.81 -7.21
C LEU A 43 7.37 -9.35 -7.19
N TRP A 44 6.82 -8.58 -8.13
CA TRP A 44 7.04 -7.15 -8.24
C TRP A 44 5.76 -6.42 -7.84
N VAL A 45 5.82 -5.69 -6.73
CA VAL A 45 4.64 -5.03 -6.16
C VAL A 45 4.80 -3.52 -6.26
N PRO A 46 4.05 -2.85 -7.14
CA PRO A 46 4.02 -1.39 -7.18
C PRO A 46 3.26 -0.85 -5.96
N VAL A 47 3.86 0.12 -5.27
CA VAL A 47 3.29 0.75 -4.08
C VAL A 47 3.24 2.26 -4.28
N THR A 48 2.09 2.84 -3.95
CA THR A 48 1.81 4.27 -3.98
C THR A 48 1.79 4.80 -2.55
N VAL A 49 2.63 5.80 -2.24
CA VAL A 49 2.68 6.47 -0.93
C VAL A 49 2.30 7.93 -1.12
N TRP A 50 1.17 8.32 -0.53
CA TRP A 50 0.72 9.71 -0.50
C TRP A 50 1.38 10.47 0.64
N GLU A 51 1.80 11.71 0.37
CA GLU A 51 2.49 12.56 1.35
C GLU A 51 3.61 11.78 2.09
N PRO A 52 4.60 11.26 1.34
CA PRO A 52 5.66 10.47 1.95
C PRO A 52 6.41 11.28 3.01
N ALA A 53 6.79 10.61 4.09
CA ALA A 53 7.78 11.14 5.02
C ALA A 53 9.14 11.19 4.32
N ALA A 54 10.00 12.16 4.68
CA ALA A 54 11.30 12.37 4.03
C ALA A 54 12.13 11.08 3.90
N TRP A 55 12.19 10.26 4.97
CA TRP A 55 12.95 9.01 4.95
C TRP A 55 12.45 7.98 3.93
N VAL A 56 11.19 8.06 3.51
CA VAL A 56 10.64 7.20 2.44
C VAL A 56 11.18 7.65 1.10
N GLU A 57 11.40 8.94 0.90
CA GLU A 57 11.97 9.50 -0.33
C GLU A 57 13.46 9.16 -0.47
N ASP A 58 14.14 8.99 0.67
CA ASP A 58 15.57 8.63 0.76
C ASP A 58 15.86 7.12 0.59
N LEU A 59 14.83 6.28 0.40
CA LEU A 59 15.03 4.84 0.22
C LEU A 59 15.83 4.55 -1.06
N GLY A 60 16.71 3.56 -0.99
CA GLY A 60 17.52 3.09 -2.13
C GLY A 60 17.15 1.68 -2.59
N GLU A 61 17.80 1.22 -3.66
CA GLU A 61 17.73 -0.19 -4.04
C GLU A 61 18.21 -1.09 -2.89
N GLY A 62 17.45 -2.15 -2.60
CA GLY A 62 17.78 -3.16 -1.59
C GLY A 62 17.25 -2.83 -0.19
N ASP A 63 16.71 -1.63 0.03
CA ASP A 63 16.15 -1.27 1.34
C ASP A 63 14.91 -2.12 1.67
N ASP A 64 14.98 -2.83 2.80
CA ASP A 64 13.90 -3.68 3.30
C ASP A 64 12.81 -2.82 3.95
N VAL A 65 11.59 -2.95 3.44
CA VAL A 65 10.42 -2.20 3.88
C VAL A 65 9.24 -3.13 4.13
N VAL A 66 8.38 -2.72 5.05
CA VAL A 66 7.05 -3.29 5.27
C VAL A 66 6.00 -2.25 4.95
N VAL A 67 4.98 -2.66 4.19
CA VAL A 67 3.86 -1.83 3.77
C VAL A 67 2.56 -2.48 4.24
N VAL A 68 1.68 -1.67 4.81
CA VAL A 68 0.26 -2.01 4.96
C VAL A 68 -0.54 -1.03 4.11
N GLY A 69 -1.49 -1.56 3.35
CA GLY A 69 -2.24 -0.75 2.41
C GLY A 69 -3.46 -1.47 1.86
N ARG A 70 -3.90 -1.02 0.69
CA ARG A 70 -5.09 -1.49 -0.02
C ARG A 70 -4.74 -1.74 -1.48
N VAL A 71 -5.33 -2.76 -2.09
CA VAL A 71 -5.28 -2.90 -3.54
C VAL A 71 -6.10 -1.77 -4.15
N ARG A 72 -5.50 -1.01 -5.07
CA ARG A 72 -6.18 0.04 -5.81
C ARG A 72 -5.93 -0.14 -7.30
N ARG A 73 -7.00 -0.16 -8.10
CA ARG A 73 -6.90 0.01 -9.54
C ARG A 73 -7.00 1.50 -9.86
N ARG A 74 -6.00 2.04 -10.56
CA ARG A 74 -6.00 3.43 -11.03
C ARG A 74 -6.05 3.45 -12.55
N PHE A 75 -6.84 4.36 -13.09
CA PHE A 75 -6.96 4.61 -14.52
C PHE A 75 -6.20 5.90 -14.86
N PHE A 76 -5.50 5.91 -15.98
CA PHE A 76 -4.77 7.08 -16.46
C PHE A 76 -4.74 7.09 -17.99
N ALA A 77 -4.59 8.27 -18.58
CA ALA A 77 -4.43 8.42 -20.01
C ALA A 77 -2.95 8.32 -20.38
N LEU A 78 -2.65 7.58 -21.44
CA LEU A 78 -1.32 7.56 -22.06
C LEU A 78 -1.14 8.78 -22.96
N ALA A 79 0.10 9.09 -23.31
CA ALA A 79 0.42 10.14 -24.29
C ALA A 79 -0.22 9.87 -25.67
N SER A 80 -0.51 8.60 -26.00
CA SER A 80 -1.25 8.19 -27.20
C SER A 80 -2.75 8.54 -27.16
N GLY A 81 -3.28 9.02 -26.03
CA GLY A 81 -4.71 9.25 -25.81
C GLY A 81 -5.50 8.02 -25.37
N GLU A 82 -4.88 6.84 -25.35
CA GLU A 82 -5.51 5.61 -24.86
C GLU A 82 -5.66 5.60 -23.33
N ARG A 83 -6.73 4.97 -22.84
CA ARG A 83 -6.92 4.74 -21.40
C ARG A 83 -6.19 3.48 -20.98
N ALA A 84 -5.30 3.62 -20.00
CA ALA A 84 -4.63 2.51 -19.35
C ALA A 84 -5.12 2.37 -17.89
N ASN A 85 -4.82 1.21 -17.31
CA ASN A 85 -5.00 1.00 -15.88
C ASN A 85 -3.80 0.27 -15.27
N ARG A 86 -3.55 0.53 -14.00
CA ARG A 86 -2.58 -0.20 -13.18
C ARG A 86 -3.23 -0.61 -11.87
N VAL A 87 -2.93 -1.82 -11.42
CA VAL A 87 -3.23 -2.24 -10.05
C VAL A 87 -1.98 -2.02 -9.23
N ASP A 88 -2.13 -1.33 -8.10
CA ASP A 88 -1.06 -1.09 -7.15
C ASP A 88 -1.56 -1.22 -5.70
N VAL A 89 -0.61 -1.16 -4.78
CA VAL A 89 -0.89 -1.04 -3.36
C VAL A 89 -0.87 0.42 -2.99
N GLU A 90 -2.00 0.98 -2.58
CA GLU A 90 -2.03 2.28 -1.93
C GLU A 90 -1.68 2.10 -0.45
N ALA A 91 -0.50 2.59 -0.06
CA ALA A 91 0.01 2.46 1.30
C ALA A 91 -0.74 3.38 2.26
N THR A 92 -1.17 2.81 3.39
CA THR A 92 -1.65 3.54 4.57
C THR A 92 -0.61 3.54 5.69
N PHE A 93 0.41 2.68 5.58
CA PHE A 93 1.56 2.62 6.46
C PHE A 93 2.78 2.09 5.69
N VAL A 94 3.93 2.70 5.94
CA VAL A 94 5.24 2.23 5.46
C VAL A 94 6.19 2.23 6.66
N GLY A 95 6.99 1.18 6.78
CA GLY A 95 7.97 1.02 7.84
C GLY A 95 9.25 0.37 7.34
N ARG A 96 10.36 0.61 8.02
CA ARG A 96 11.61 -0.13 7.75
C ARG A 96 11.45 -1.59 8.20
N GLY A 97 11.63 -2.53 7.28
CA GLY A 97 11.34 -3.94 7.51
C GLY A 97 12.32 -4.62 8.47
N ARG A 98 13.54 -4.08 8.63
CA ARG A 98 14.54 -4.60 9.59
C ARG A 98 14.29 -4.16 11.03
N GLN A 99 13.35 -3.25 11.27
CA GLN A 99 13.10 -2.68 12.59
C GLN A 99 11.89 -3.33 13.26
N ARG A 100 12.04 -3.77 14.51
CA ARG A 100 10.97 -4.43 15.28
C ARG A 100 9.73 -3.56 15.47
N ARG A 101 9.91 -2.28 15.82
CA ARG A 101 8.79 -1.37 16.12
C ARG A 101 7.88 -1.14 14.89
N PRO A 102 8.41 -0.83 13.69
CA PRO A 102 7.59 -0.78 12.47
C PRO A 102 6.89 -2.09 12.13
N LEU A 103 7.56 -3.24 12.24
CA LEU A 103 6.93 -4.54 12.00
C LEU A 103 5.75 -4.79 12.95
N ALA A 104 5.92 -4.54 14.25
CA ALA A 104 4.82 -4.63 15.21
C ALA A 104 3.67 -3.66 14.88
N GLY A 105 4.00 -2.48 14.35
CA GLY A 105 3.02 -1.50 13.88
C GLY A 105 2.24 -1.97 12.64
N ALA A 106 2.88 -2.72 11.74
CA ALA A 106 2.24 -3.34 10.58
C ALA A 106 1.31 -4.48 11.00
N LEU A 107 1.76 -5.38 11.89
CA LEU A 107 0.97 -6.48 12.41
C LEU A 107 -0.33 -6.00 13.07
N ARG A 108 -0.26 -5.04 13.99
CA ARG A 108 -1.45 -4.47 14.65
C ARG A 108 -2.47 -3.90 13.66
N ARG A 109 -2.01 -3.30 12.56
CA ARG A 109 -2.88 -2.75 11.52
C ARG A 109 -3.55 -3.86 10.71
N ALA A 110 -2.81 -4.92 10.39
CA ALA A 110 -3.34 -6.09 9.70
C ALA A 110 -4.39 -6.80 10.57
N GLU A 111 -4.07 -7.04 11.84
CA GLU A 111 -4.99 -7.63 12.82
C GLU A 111 -6.28 -6.81 12.95
N ALA A 112 -6.17 -5.49 13.11
CA ALA A 112 -7.34 -4.61 13.18
C ALA A 112 -8.20 -4.66 11.91
N ALA A 113 -7.58 -4.73 10.73
CA ALA A 113 -8.31 -4.84 9.47
C ALA A 113 -8.98 -6.22 9.30
N LEU A 114 -8.35 -7.30 9.78
CA LEU A 114 -8.92 -8.65 9.74
C LEU A 114 -10.05 -8.83 10.76
N ALA A 115 -9.98 -8.20 11.93
CA ALA A 115 -11.05 -8.23 12.94
C ALA A 115 -12.39 -7.71 12.38
N ALA A 116 -12.33 -6.73 11.47
CA ALA A 116 -13.51 -6.19 10.78
C ALA A 116 -14.21 -7.20 9.84
N LEU A 117 -13.61 -8.36 9.53
CA LEU A 117 -14.28 -9.43 8.78
C LEU A 117 -15.32 -10.17 9.61
N THR A 118 -15.15 -10.19 10.94
CA THR A 118 -16.00 -10.95 11.86
C THR A 118 -17.04 -10.09 12.58
N GLU A 119 -16.95 -8.76 12.44
CA GLU A 119 -17.97 -7.84 12.95
C GLU A 119 -19.22 -7.92 12.03
N GLU A 120 -20.26 -8.61 12.49
CA GLU A 120 -21.59 -8.51 11.88
C GLU A 120 -22.07 -7.05 12.00
N GLU A 121 -22.48 -6.48 10.87
CA GLU A 121 -23.10 -5.15 10.82
C GLU A 121 -24.30 -5.17 11.80
N PRO A 122 -24.30 -4.39 12.90
CA PRO A 122 -25.43 -4.40 13.82
C PRO A 122 -26.68 -4.09 13.00
N ALA A 123 -27.67 -4.99 13.08
CA ALA A 123 -28.90 -4.91 12.32
C ALA A 123 -29.42 -3.48 12.37
N ARG A 124 -29.45 -2.80 11.22
CA ARG A 124 -30.08 -1.48 11.12
C ARG A 124 -31.51 -1.63 11.63
N SER A 125 -31.81 -1.06 12.79
CA SER A 125 -33.19 -0.96 13.27
C SER A 125 -34.03 -0.37 12.14
N PRO A 126 -35.16 -0.99 11.78
CA PRO A 126 -36.06 -0.36 10.83
C PRO A 126 -36.51 0.96 11.46
N THR A 127 -36.26 2.05 10.74
CA THR A 127 -36.85 3.36 11.01
C THR A 127 -38.36 3.14 11.14
N ARG A 128 -38.88 3.27 12.37
CA ARG A 128 -40.33 3.34 12.60
C ARG A 128 -40.83 4.61 11.91
N ALA A 129 -41.68 4.42 10.90
CA ALA A 129 -42.64 5.41 10.45
C ALA A 129 -43.98 5.14 11.15
#